data_AF-A0A3D3QA73-F1
#
_entry.id   AF-A0A3D3QA73-F1
#
_cell.length_a   1.000
_cell.length_b   1.000
_cell.length_c   1.000
_cell.angle_alpha   90.00
_cell.angle_beta   90.00
_cell.angle_gamma   90.00
#
_symmetry.space_group_name_H-M   'P 1'
#
loop_
_entity.id
_entity.type
_entity.pdbx_description
1 polymer ?
#
loop_
_entity_poly.entity_id
_entity_poly.type
_entity_poly.pdbx_seq_one_letter_code
_entity_poly.pdbx_strand_id
1 'polypeptide(L)' 'MLSRIDHVGIAVRDLDRAIAIYEKRLGLKATRRERLEGEGIEIAMIPI' A
#
# COMPACT_ATOMS: atom_id res chain seq x y z
N MET A 1 -6.76 -16.29 19.35
CA MET A 1 -7.95 -16.45 18.48
C MET A 1 -7.81 -15.45 17.33
N LEU A 2 -7.82 -15.89 16.07
CA LEU A 2 -7.84 -14.96 14.93
C LEU A 2 -9.22 -14.30 14.83
N SER A 3 -9.26 -12.97 14.64
CA SER A 3 -10.51 -12.19 14.67
C SER A 3 -10.81 -11.43 13.37
N ARG A 4 -9.78 -10.98 12.64
CA ARG A 4 -9.92 -10.28 11.36
C ARG A 4 -8.60 -10.23 10.59
N ILE A 5 -8.71 -9.91 9.30
CA ILE A 5 -7.58 -9.50 8.46
C ILE A 5 -7.28 -8.04 8.79
N ASP A 6 -6.01 -7.74 9.10
CA ASP A 6 -5.56 -6.37 9.39
C ASP A 6 -5.32 -5.58 8.10
N HIS A 7 -4.58 -6.16 7.16
CA HIS A 7 -4.31 -5.61 5.84
C HIS A 7 -3.95 -6.72 4.85
N VAL A 8 -3.91 -6.37 3.55
CA VAL A 8 -3.45 -7.25 2.47
C VAL A 8 -2.25 -6.61 1.80
N GLY A 9 -1.11 -7.30 1.81
CA GLY A 9 0.08 -6.88 1.05
C GLY A 9 -0.05 -7.23 -0.43
N ILE A 10 0.27 -6.28 -1.31
CA ILE A 10 0.27 -6.49 -2.76
C ILE A 10 1.65 -6.09 -3.30
N ALA A 11 2.42 -7.07 -3.76
CA ALA A 11 3.70 -6.82 -4.41
C ALA A 11 3.47 -6.23 -5.81
N VAL A 12 4.08 -5.07 -6.07
CA VAL A 12 3.95 -4.35 -7.35
C VAL A 12 5.33 -4.03 -7.90
N ARG A 13 5.44 -3.95 -9.22
CA ARG A 13 6.70 -3.55 -9.89
C ARG A 13 7.01 -2.06 -9.76
N ASP A 14 5.97 -1.24 -9.58
CA ASP A 14 6.06 0.22 -9.53
C ASP A 14 5.02 0.73 -8.51
N LEU A 15 5.51 1.27 -7.41
CA LEU A 15 4.69 1.72 -6.29
C LEU A 15 3.88 2.98 -6.66
N ASP A 16 4.49 3.94 -7.35
CA ASP A 16 3.85 5.18 -7.74
C ASP A 16 2.69 4.93 -8.71
N ARG A 17 2.90 4.02 -9.68
CA ARG A 17 1.84 3.59 -10.60
C ARG A 17 0.71 2.88 -9.86
N ALA A 18 1.02 2.04 -8.86
CA ALA A 18 0.00 1.36 -8.07
C ALA A 18 -0.84 2.36 -7.26
N ILE A 19 -0.20 3.29 -6.54
CA ILE A 19 -0.89 4.36 -5.78
C ILE A 19 -1.81 5.15 -6.71
N ALA A 20 -1.33 5.54 -7.89
CA ALA A 20 -2.12 6.30 -8.85
C ALA A 20 -3.38 5.56 -9.33
N ILE A 21 -3.38 4.22 -9.36
CA ILE A 21 -4.58 3.43 -9.68
C ILE A 21 -5.63 3.58 -8.58
N TYR A 22 -5.24 3.40 -7.31
CA TYR A 22 -6.16 3.56 -6.18
C TYR A 22 -6.71 4.98 -6.09
N GLU A 23 -5.86 5.99 -6.28
CA GLU A 23 -6.29 7.38 -6.24
C GLU A 23 -7.22 7.75 -7.41
N LYS A 24 -6.85 7.41 -8.66
CA LYS A 24 -7.62 7.83 -9.85
C LYS A 24 -8.89 7.03 -10.06
N ARG A 25 -8.90 5.75 -9.70
CA ARG A 25 -10.04 4.86 -9.95
C ARG A 25 -11.01 4.81 -8.78
N LEU A 26 -10.49 4.89 -7.55
CA LEU A 26 -11.28 4.70 -6.34
C LEU A 26 -11.33 5.97 -5.46
N GLY A 27 -10.57 7.01 -5.78
CA GLY A 27 -10.48 8.22 -4.94
C GLY A 27 -9.72 8.01 -3.63
N LEU A 28 -9.04 6.86 -3.47
CA LEU A 28 -8.35 6.49 -2.24
C LEU A 28 -6.91 6.97 -2.28
N LYS A 29 -6.58 7.95 -1.43
CA LYS A 29 -5.22 8.47 -1.27
C LYS A 29 -4.44 7.63 -0.27
N ALA A 30 -3.17 7.37 -0.58
CA ALA A 30 -2.28 6.69 0.35
C ALA A 30 -2.12 7.52 1.63
N THR A 31 -2.33 6.90 2.79
CA THR A 31 -2.23 7.57 4.10
C THR A 31 -0.82 7.55 4.67
N ARG A 32 -0.02 6.57 4.26
CA ARG A 32 1.37 6.41 4.69
C ARG A 32 2.21 5.88 3.55
N ARG A 33 3.43 6.38 3.43
CA ARG A 33 4.46 5.87 2.52
C ARG A 33 5.76 5.79 3.29
N GLU A 34 6.43 4.65 3.22
CA GLU A 34 7.66 4.41 3.97
C GLU A 34 8.62 3.52 3.18
N ARG A 35 9.90 3.86 3.24
CA ARG A 35 10.99 3.00 2.77
C ARG A 35 11.56 2.26 3.97
N LEU A 36 11.52 0.94 3.93
CA LEU A 36 12.09 0.06 4.95
C LEU A 36 13.47 -0.40 4.46
N GLU A 37 14.51 0.39 4.77
CA GLU A 37 15.86 0.17 4.24
C GLU A 37 16.44 -1.19 4.60
N GLY A 38 16.20 -1.67 5.83
CA GLY A 38 16.67 -2.99 6.29
C GLY A 38 16.06 -4.17 5.53
N GLU A 39 14.92 -3.95 4.86
CA GLU A 39 14.21 -4.97 4.08
C GLU A 39 14.31 -4.70 2.57
N GLY A 40 14.88 -3.57 2.16
CA GLY A 40 15.02 -3.19 0.76
C GLY A 40 13.70 -2.92 0.03
N ILE A 41 12.62 -2.63 0.76
CA ILE A 41 11.29 -2.41 0.20
C ILE A 41 10.76 -1.00 0.46
N GLU A 42 9.79 -0.61 -0.34
CA GLU A 42 9.00 0.60 -0.17
C GLU A 42 7.52 0.23 -0.20
N ILE A 43 6.76 0.77 0.75
CA ILE A 43 5.34 0.46 0.92
C ILE A 43 4.50 1.72 0.92
N ALA A 44 3.24 1.58 0.51
CA ALA A 44 2.22 2.60 0.69
C ALA A 44 0.93 1.96 1.23
N MET A 45 0.34 2.59 2.25
CA MET A 45 -0.89 2.14 2.88
C MET A 45 -2.08 2.84 2.24
N ILE A 46 -3.01 2.06 1.70
CA ILE A 46 -4.28 2.55 1.17
C ILE A 46 -5.37 2.31 2.23
N PRO A 47 -6.12 3.33 2.66
CA PRO A 47 -7.19 3.16 3.63
C PRO A 47 -8.41 2.50 2.97
N ILE A 48 -9.00 1.52 3.65
CA ILE A 48 -10.28 0.89 3.29
C ILE A 48 -11.15 0.74 4.55
#